data_AF-A0A8J6WTY0-F1
#
_entry.id   AF-A0A8J6WTY0-F1
#
_cell.length_a   1.000
_cell.length_b   1.000
_cell.length_c   1.000
_cell.angle_alpha   90.00
_cell.angle_beta   90.00
_cell.angle_gamma   90.00
#
_symmetry.space_group_name_H-M   'P 1'
#
loop_
_entity.id
_entity.type
_entity.pdbx_description
1 polymer ?
#
loop_
_entity_poly.entity_id
_entity_poly.type
_entity_poly.pdbx_seq_one_letter_code
_entity_poly.pdbx_strand_id
1 'polypeptide(L)'
;MFKQILHPQGSRVVVGGYHRDRQDNRDRRYARPRNVKQNSLPKFVDLRQHMTTVENQGEIGSCTANAIAGAYEYLAKRLTGQNHDISRLFIYYLARKFDGCEQEDSGATLRRGMKVLTKYGACSEAAWPYDIETFCDEPHDDAFQEAAEHLIDEYDRIDVDLHAMKVCLSEGYPFVFGSDIFQSFEDLDHRGHVNMPLPSEENLGGHAMLACGYSDKDQVFLVRNSWGTDWGDKGYCYIPYEYLTNTDLTGDCWTLRRANNLDFSEDISSSYEEGFSFFNALIELLTGTEVPMDEGEYEDEESEELEEYHEDEESEEELEEDDEEYEDEGAEEEELEEDEESEDSEDEELEEEELEEYEDEEAEEEELEDEEEYEKGEEDEEEEELEDEDEELEESEEDEEYEDVDSEDEELEEDEEYDEDEESEEDEDELEDEESEEDDEYDEEEYEDDEKE
;
A
#
# COMPACT_ATOMS: atom_id res chain seq x y z
N MET A 1 -2.61 0.55 24.53
CA MET A 1 -3.94 1.20 24.54
C MET A 1 -3.83 2.55 23.86
N PHE A 2 -4.46 2.68 22.71
CA PHE A 2 -4.38 3.85 21.83
C PHE A 2 -5.26 5.01 22.28
N LYS A 3 -5.01 6.21 21.73
CA LYS A 3 -5.89 7.35 21.97
C LYS A 3 -7.13 7.23 21.09
N GLN A 4 -8.30 7.15 21.73
CA GLN A 4 -9.58 7.18 21.03
C GLN A 4 -9.95 8.61 20.66
N ILE A 5 -10.17 8.83 19.37
CA ILE A 5 -10.76 10.02 18.78
C ILE A 5 -12.28 9.79 18.63
N LEU A 6 -13.07 10.84 18.81
CA LEU A 6 -14.51 10.86 18.58
C LEU A 6 -14.83 11.98 17.59
N HIS A 7 -15.09 11.61 16.34
CA HIS A 7 -15.42 12.59 15.31
C HIS A 7 -16.80 13.23 15.55
N PRO A 8 -17.07 14.45 15.03
CA PRO A 8 -18.33 15.16 15.26
C PRO A 8 -19.62 14.40 14.89
N GLN A 9 -19.51 13.45 13.95
CA GLN A 9 -20.58 12.58 13.46
C GLN A 9 -20.91 11.42 14.42
N GLY A 10 -20.06 11.15 15.42
CA GLY A 10 -20.23 10.10 16.43
C GLY A 10 -19.47 8.79 16.14
N SER A 11 -18.78 8.68 15.01
CA SER A 11 -17.80 7.62 14.74
C SER A 11 -16.57 7.77 15.64
N ARG A 12 -15.94 6.63 15.96
CA ARG A 12 -14.79 6.54 16.86
C ARG A 12 -13.65 5.82 16.14
N VAL A 13 -12.45 6.37 16.27
CA VAL A 13 -11.22 5.82 15.66
C VAL A 13 -10.07 5.87 16.68
N VAL A 14 -8.95 5.22 16.39
CA VAL A 14 -7.77 5.23 17.27
C VAL A 14 -6.49 5.66 16.57
N VAL A 15 -5.65 6.39 17.32
CA VAL A 15 -4.30 6.82 16.93
C VAL A 15 -3.25 6.15 17.82
N GLY A 16 -2.16 5.69 17.21
CA GLY A 16 -1.04 5.00 17.87
C GLY A 16 -0.72 3.60 17.29
N GLY A 17 -1.47 3.13 16.29
CA GLY A 17 -1.32 1.77 15.72
C GLY A 17 -0.11 1.55 14.80
N TYR A 18 0.65 2.60 14.49
CA TYR A 18 1.88 2.54 13.69
C TYR A 18 3.12 2.60 14.61
N HIS A 19 3.99 1.62 14.44
CA HIS A 19 5.34 1.59 15.04
C HIS A 19 6.41 1.84 13.98
N ARG A 20 7.44 2.59 14.35
CA ARG A 20 8.59 2.83 13.46
C ARG A 20 9.36 1.54 13.20
N ASP A 21 9.68 1.29 11.93
CA ASP A 21 10.52 0.18 11.51
C ASP A 21 11.92 0.29 12.16
N ARG A 22 12.41 -0.78 12.82
CA ARG A 22 13.85 -0.91 13.11
C ARG A 22 14.64 -0.79 11.80
N GLN A 23 15.82 -0.16 11.80
CA GLN A 23 16.63 -0.03 10.58
C GLN A 23 17.13 -1.41 10.12
N ASP A 24 16.89 -1.75 8.85
CA ASP A 24 17.43 -2.97 8.23
C ASP A 24 18.23 -2.56 6.97
N ASN A 25 19.44 -3.10 6.83
CA ASN A 25 20.31 -2.82 5.68
C ASN A 25 19.93 -3.64 4.43
N ARG A 26 19.03 -4.64 4.59
CA ARG A 26 18.40 -5.41 3.51
C ARG A 26 17.23 -4.66 2.86
N ASP A 27 16.74 -3.56 3.45
CA ASP A 27 15.68 -2.72 2.90
C ASP A 27 16.02 -2.25 1.48
N ARG A 28 15.34 -2.80 0.48
CA ARG A 28 15.48 -2.37 -0.92
C ARG A 28 15.10 -0.89 -1.03
N ARG A 29 16.04 -0.07 -1.48
CA ARG A 29 15.85 1.39 -1.61
C ARG A 29 15.26 1.75 -2.97
N TYR A 30 14.21 2.55 -2.94
CA TYR A 30 13.55 3.08 -4.13
C TYR A 30 14.57 3.78 -5.05
N ALA A 31 14.83 3.16 -6.20
CA ALA A 31 15.99 3.48 -7.03
C ALA A 31 15.75 4.72 -7.90
N ARG A 32 15.86 5.92 -7.30
CA ARG A 32 15.71 7.24 -7.93
C ARG A 32 16.20 7.24 -9.40
N PRO A 33 15.33 7.38 -10.41
CA PRO A 33 15.72 7.30 -11.81
C PRO A 33 16.72 8.40 -12.16
N ARG A 34 17.96 8.02 -12.49
CA ARG A 34 19.12 8.92 -12.69
C ARG A 34 18.95 10.02 -13.75
N ASN A 35 17.85 10.00 -14.51
CA ASN A 35 17.56 10.91 -15.62
C ASN A 35 16.45 11.93 -15.31
N VAL A 36 15.66 11.74 -14.25
CA VAL A 36 14.60 12.69 -13.86
C VAL A 36 15.25 13.87 -13.13
N LYS A 37 14.98 15.09 -13.59
CA LYS A 37 15.42 16.32 -12.91
C LYS A 37 14.25 16.87 -12.10
N GLN A 38 14.52 17.56 -10.99
CA GLN A 38 13.47 18.26 -10.23
C GLN A 38 12.61 19.19 -11.10
N ASN A 39 13.21 19.82 -12.12
CA ASN A 39 12.52 20.72 -13.06
C ASN A 39 11.74 20.00 -14.19
N SER A 40 11.70 18.66 -14.21
CA SER A 40 10.90 17.87 -15.18
C SER A 40 9.77 17.07 -14.54
N LEU A 41 9.50 17.28 -13.24
CA LEU A 41 8.31 16.73 -12.58
C LEU A 41 7.05 17.56 -12.89
N PRO A 42 5.86 16.94 -12.96
CA PRO A 42 4.59 17.66 -12.92
C PRO A 42 4.49 18.64 -11.74
N LYS A 43 3.63 19.65 -11.86
CA LYS A 43 3.30 20.58 -10.76
C LYS A 43 2.12 20.13 -9.90
N PHE A 44 1.43 19.10 -10.34
CA PHE A 44 0.33 18.45 -9.66
C PHE A 44 0.31 16.99 -10.07
N VAL A 45 -0.04 16.11 -9.14
CA VAL A 45 -0.33 14.70 -9.38
C VAL A 45 -1.50 14.32 -8.49
N ASP A 46 -2.49 13.61 -9.04
CA ASP A 46 -3.64 13.11 -8.29
C ASP A 46 -3.99 11.70 -8.79
N LEU A 47 -3.72 10.69 -7.95
CA LEU A 47 -3.95 9.28 -8.26
C LEU A 47 -5.34 8.80 -7.78
N ARG A 48 -6.16 9.68 -7.17
CA ARG A 48 -7.47 9.32 -6.56
C ARG A 48 -8.45 8.72 -7.55
N GLN A 49 -8.35 9.04 -8.84
CA GLN A 49 -9.19 8.47 -9.90
C GLN A 49 -9.07 6.92 -10.00
N HIS A 50 -7.96 6.34 -9.55
CA HIS A 50 -7.76 4.88 -9.49
C HIS A 50 -7.81 4.32 -8.06
N MET A 51 -8.12 5.13 -7.05
CA MET A 51 -8.31 4.65 -5.68
C MET A 51 -9.67 3.93 -5.52
N THR A 52 -9.74 3.09 -4.50
CA THR A 52 -10.94 2.46 -3.94
C THR A 52 -11.63 3.38 -2.93
N THR A 53 -12.72 2.92 -2.31
CA THR A 53 -13.45 3.65 -1.26
C THR A 53 -12.53 3.98 -0.07
N VAL A 54 -12.77 5.06 0.67
CA VAL A 54 -11.99 5.32 1.88
C VAL A 54 -12.50 4.45 3.03
N GLU A 55 -11.59 3.59 3.51
CA GLU A 55 -11.84 2.66 4.59
C GLU A 55 -11.98 3.31 5.96
N ASN A 56 -12.57 2.56 6.89
CA ASN A 56 -12.70 2.93 8.29
C ASN A 56 -12.13 1.82 9.19
N GLN A 57 -11.08 2.13 9.95
CA GLN A 57 -10.42 1.20 10.87
C GLN A 57 -11.15 0.98 12.21
N GLY A 58 -12.18 1.77 12.51
CA GLY A 58 -12.87 1.71 13.80
C GLY A 58 -11.94 1.86 15.01
N GLU A 59 -12.26 1.16 16.11
CA GLU A 59 -11.60 1.35 17.41
C GLU A 59 -10.30 0.54 17.63
N ILE A 60 -9.70 -0.07 16.59
CA ILE A 60 -8.46 -0.89 16.67
C ILE A 60 -7.25 -0.31 15.90
N GLY A 61 -6.03 -0.66 16.33
CA GLY A 61 -4.74 -0.13 15.87
C GLY A 61 -4.29 -0.52 14.46
N SER A 62 -5.19 -0.94 13.58
CA SER A 62 -4.88 -1.54 12.26
C SER A 62 -4.55 -0.53 11.14
N CYS A 63 -4.13 0.69 11.47
CA CYS A 63 -3.88 1.76 10.50
C CYS A 63 -2.88 1.40 9.39
N THR A 64 -1.83 0.65 9.72
CA THR A 64 -0.81 0.13 8.79
C THR A 64 -1.43 -0.79 7.75
N ALA A 65 -2.25 -1.75 8.18
CA ALA A 65 -2.98 -2.65 7.30
C ALA A 65 -3.98 -1.91 6.40
N ASN A 66 -4.70 -0.90 6.92
CA ASN A 66 -5.62 -0.08 6.12
C ASN A 66 -4.87 0.73 5.03
N ALA A 67 -3.72 1.31 5.37
CA ALA A 67 -2.90 2.06 4.41
C ALA A 67 -2.32 1.14 3.32
N ILE A 68 -1.83 -0.05 3.71
CA ILE A 68 -1.25 -1.06 2.82
C ILE A 68 -2.32 -1.68 1.90
N ALA A 69 -3.52 -1.98 2.43
CA ALA A 69 -4.66 -2.42 1.62
C ALA A 69 -5.00 -1.40 0.53
N GLY A 70 -5.12 -0.12 0.91
CA GLY A 70 -5.36 0.95 -0.07
C GLY A 70 -4.28 1.12 -1.13
N ALA A 71 -3.03 0.76 -0.84
CA ALA A 71 -1.93 0.71 -1.83
C ALA A 71 -2.06 -0.49 -2.77
N TYR A 72 -2.38 -1.66 -2.22
CA TYR A 72 -2.55 -2.90 -2.99
C TYR A 72 -3.75 -2.80 -3.94
N GLU A 73 -4.91 -2.39 -3.42
CA GLU A 73 -6.16 -2.18 -4.16
C GLU A 73 -5.98 -1.22 -5.34
N TYR A 74 -5.21 -0.14 -5.13
CA TYR A 74 -4.84 0.79 -6.21
C TYR A 74 -4.08 0.08 -7.33
N LEU A 75 -3.06 -0.73 -7.01
CA LEU A 75 -2.30 -1.47 -8.02
C LEU A 75 -3.15 -2.55 -8.70
N ALA A 76 -3.92 -3.33 -7.94
CA ALA A 76 -4.87 -4.31 -8.47
C ALA A 76 -5.87 -3.64 -9.43
N LYS A 77 -6.34 -2.43 -9.11
CA LYS A 77 -7.23 -1.63 -9.95
C LYS A 77 -6.55 -1.05 -11.19
N ARG A 78 -5.30 -0.56 -11.11
CA ARG A 78 -4.51 -0.18 -12.30
C ARG A 78 -4.25 -1.37 -13.22
N LEU A 79 -4.07 -2.57 -12.67
CA LEU A 79 -3.79 -3.81 -13.42
C LEU A 79 -5.03 -4.44 -14.08
N THR A 80 -6.17 -4.47 -13.37
CA THR A 80 -7.37 -5.22 -13.78
C THR A 80 -8.51 -4.35 -14.31
N GLY A 81 -8.47 -3.03 -14.04
CA GLY A 81 -9.58 -2.11 -14.30
C GLY A 81 -10.78 -2.26 -13.34
N GLN A 82 -10.68 -3.11 -12.32
CA GLN A 82 -11.77 -3.41 -11.37
C GLN A 82 -11.42 -2.91 -9.97
N ASN A 83 -12.44 -2.63 -9.14
CA ASN A 83 -12.22 -2.44 -7.72
C ASN A 83 -11.93 -3.81 -7.08
N HIS A 84 -10.95 -3.84 -6.18
CA HIS A 84 -10.71 -4.95 -5.26
C HIS A 84 -10.86 -4.43 -3.84
N ASP A 85 -11.03 -5.32 -2.88
CA ASP A 85 -11.37 -5.04 -1.48
C ASP A 85 -10.71 -6.15 -0.66
N ILE A 86 -9.56 -5.87 -0.03
CA ILE A 86 -8.67 -6.92 0.53
C ILE A 86 -8.64 -6.89 2.05
N SER A 87 -8.54 -8.07 2.67
CA SER A 87 -8.70 -8.21 4.12
C SER A 87 -7.61 -7.47 4.90
N ARG A 88 -8.02 -6.38 5.52
CA ARG A 88 -7.19 -5.60 6.44
C ARG A 88 -6.89 -6.37 7.72
N LEU A 89 -7.79 -7.27 8.15
CA LEU A 89 -7.53 -8.13 9.31
C LEU A 89 -6.55 -9.28 8.99
N PHE A 90 -6.52 -9.82 7.78
CA PHE A 90 -5.51 -10.80 7.37
C PHE A 90 -4.11 -10.19 7.45
N ILE A 91 -3.93 -8.99 6.89
CA ILE A 91 -2.69 -8.22 7.00
C ILE A 91 -2.39 -7.88 8.47
N TYR A 92 -3.37 -7.40 9.25
CA TYR A 92 -3.13 -6.94 10.62
C TYR A 92 -2.88 -8.07 11.62
N TYR A 93 -3.45 -9.26 11.41
CA TYR A 93 -3.14 -10.45 12.19
C TYR A 93 -1.71 -10.94 11.89
N LEU A 94 -1.38 -11.17 10.63
CA LEU A 94 -0.07 -11.71 10.24
C LEU A 94 1.08 -10.73 10.51
N ALA A 95 0.85 -9.41 10.38
CA ALA A 95 1.84 -8.40 10.73
C ALA A 95 2.20 -8.42 12.23
N ARG A 96 1.24 -8.75 13.12
CA ARG A 96 1.47 -8.90 14.56
C ARG A 96 1.99 -10.29 14.94
N LYS A 97 1.60 -11.34 14.21
CA LYS A 97 2.11 -12.71 14.39
C LYS A 97 3.63 -12.78 14.13
N PHE A 98 4.13 -12.00 13.17
CA PHE A 98 5.58 -11.80 12.96
C PHE A 98 6.33 -11.16 14.14
N ASP A 99 5.62 -10.55 15.10
CA ASP A 99 6.18 -9.95 16.33
C ASP A 99 5.64 -10.65 17.60
N GLY A 100 5.03 -11.85 17.47
CA GLY A 100 4.50 -12.64 18.59
C GLY A 100 3.38 -11.96 19.40
N CYS A 101 2.64 -11.02 18.80
CA CYS A 101 1.70 -10.14 19.49
C CYS A 101 0.29 -10.10 18.88
N GLU A 102 -0.10 -11.11 18.10
CA GLU A 102 -1.40 -11.22 17.44
C GLU A 102 -2.60 -11.31 18.40
N GLN A 103 -2.36 -11.67 19.67
CA GLN A 103 -3.36 -11.67 20.74
C GLN A 103 -3.61 -10.29 21.39
N GLU A 104 -2.87 -9.24 21.03
CA GLU A 104 -3.06 -7.87 21.55
C GLU A 104 -3.36 -6.85 20.45
N ASP A 105 -4.12 -5.79 20.77
CA ASP A 105 -4.25 -4.58 19.92
C ASP A 105 -2.97 -3.75 20.08
N SER A 106 -1.86 -4.31 19.60
CA SER A 106 -0.49 -3.83 19.79
C SER A 106 -0.07 -2.79 18.75
N GLY A 107 -0.71 -2.78 17.57
CA GLY A 107 -0.25 -2.02 16.40
C GLY A 107 0.62 -2.89 15.48
N ALA A 108 1.31 -2.30 14.50
CA ALA A 108 2.32 -3.01 13.70
C ALA A 108 3.31 -2.01 13.07
N THR A 109 4.41 -2.52 12.51
CA THR A 109 5.28 -1.72 11.61
C THR A 109 4.80 -1.80 10.17
N LEU A 110 5.21 -0.85 9.32
CA LEU A 110 4.89 -0.91 7.89
C LEU A 110 5.66 -2.01 7.16
N ARG A 111 6.95 -2.27 7.49
CA ARG A 111 7.69 -3.40 6.92
C ARG A 111 7.03 -4.75 7.22
N ARG A 112 6.50 -4.96 8.43
CA ARG A 112 5.80 -6.23 8.77
C ARG A 112 4.57 -6.44 7.88
N GLY A 113 3.74 -5.40 7.69
CA GLY A 113 2.60 -5.45 6.77
C GLY A 113 3.00 -5.70 5.30
N MET A 114 4.12 -5.13 4.83
CA MET A 114 4.65 -5.43 3.49
C MET A 114 5.16 -6.88 3.39
N LYS A 115 5.81 -7.41 4.45
CA LYS A 115 6.28 -8.81 4.49
C LYS A 115 5.12 -9.82 4.37
N VAL A 116 3.91 -9.48 4.86
CA VAL A 116 2.70 -10.31 4.66
C VAL A 116 2.39 -10.44 3.16
N LEU A 117 2.32 -9.33 2.43
CA LEU A 117 1.99 -9.33 1.00
C LEU A 117 3.02 -10.09 0.13
N THR A 118 4.27 -10.23 0.58
CA THR A 118 5.30 -11.04 -0.10
C THR A 118 5.39 -12.49 0.36
N LYS A 119 5.02 -12.84 1.61
CA LYS A 119 5.09 -14.24 2.11
C LYS A 119 3.76 -14.99 1.95
N TYR A 120 2.63 -14.29 2.08
CA TYR A 120 1.29 -14.88 2.09
C TYR A 120 0.34 -14.26 1.06
N GLY A 121 0.63 -13.05 0.57
CA GLY A 121 -0.24 -12.33 -0.37
C GLY A 121 -1.44 -11.66 0.32
N ALA A 122 -2.59 -11.60 -0.37
CA ALA A 122 -3.78 -10.89 0.09
C ALA A 122 -5.09 -11.56 -0.36
N CYS A 123 -5.90 -12.04 0.59
CA CYS A 123 -7.27 -12.45 0.32
C CYS A 123 -8.23 -11.26 0.33
N SER A 124 -9.41 -11.46 -0.24
CA SER A 124 -10.49 -10.48 -0.20
C SER A 124 -11.03 -10.28 1.21
N GLU A 125 -11.57 -9.08 1.48
CA GLU A 125 -12.30 -8.82 2.73
C GLU A 125 -13.69 -9.51 2.76
N ALA A 126 -14.06 -10.23 1.69
CA ALA A 126 -15.16 -11.18 1.69
C ALA A 126 -14.76 -12.55 2.27
N ALA A 127 -13.51 -12.99 2.07
CA ALA A 127 -12.97 -14.23 2.64
C ALA A 127 -12.61 -14.07 4.12
N TRP A 128 -12.02 -12.93 4.51
CA TRP A 128 -11.73 -12.61 5.92
C TRP A 128 -12.26 -11.22 6.30
N PRO A 129 -13.52 -11.09 6.74
CA PRO A 129 -14.19 -9.80 6.96
C PRO A 129 -13.63 -8.92 8.06
N TYR A 130 -13.84 -7.60 7.92
CA TYR A 130 -13.43 -6.60 8.90
C TYR A 130 -14.37 -6.49 10.11
N ASP A 131 -14.39 -7.52 10.94
CA ASP A 131 -14.99 -7.45 12.28
C ASP A 131 -13.93 -7.13 13.34
N ILE A 132 -14.00 -5.92 13.91
CA ILE A 132 -13.03 -5.49 14.92
C ILE A 132 -13.10 -6.28 16.24
N GLU A 133 -14.11 -7.12 16.46
CA GLU A 133 -14.15 -8.06 17.59
C GLU A 133 -13.31 -9.33 17.34
N THR A 134 -13.05 -9.72 16.07
CA THR A 134 -12.31 -10.94 15.70
C THR A 134 -10.84 -10.68 15.32
N PHE A 135 -10.28 -9.53 15.70
CA PHE A 135 -8.94 -9.12 15.26
C PHE A 135 -7.78 -9.99 15.84
N CYS A 136 -8.03 -10.79 16.89
CA CYS A 136 -7.08 -11.77 17.43
C CYS A 136 -7.30 -13.20 16.89
N ASP A 137 -8.34 -13.42 16.08
CA ASP A 137 -8.66 -14.75 15.54
C ASP A 137 -7.78 -15.03 14.31
N GLU A 138 -7.31 -16.27 14.19
CA GLU A 138 -6.52 -16.72 13.05
C GLU A 138 -7.38 -16.84 11.78
N PRO A 139 -6.96 -16.24 10.64
CA PRO A 139 -7.61 -16.46 9.36
C PRO A 139 -7.75 -17.94 9.01
N HIS A 140 -8.85 -18.29 8.37
CA HIS A 140 -9.13 -19.67 7.96
C HIS A 140 -8.25 -20.11 6.76
N ASP A 141 -8.08 -21.43 6.59
CA ASP A 141 -7.22 -22.01 5.55
C ASP A 141 -7.59 -21.57 4.12
N ASP A 142 -8.87 -21.28 3.87
CA ASP A 142 -9.38 -20.78 2.59
C ASP A 142 -8.96 -19.31 2.35
N ALA A 143 -8.91 -18.47 3.39
CA ALA A 143 -8.32 -17.14 3.32
C ALA A 143 -6.81 -17.19 3.03
N PHE A 144 -6.07 -18.17 3.55
CA PHE A 144 -4.66 -18.38 3.17
C PHE A 144 -4.50 -18.87 1.72
N GLN A 145 -5.35 -19.79 1.27
CA GLN A 145 -5.34 -20.28 -0.12
C GLN A 145 -5.67 -19.17 -1.13
N GLU A 146 -6.68 -18.34 -0.85
CA GLU A 146 -7.02 -17.19 -1.70
C GLU A 146 -5.90 -16.14 -1.69
N ALA A 147 -5.25 -15.90 -0.55
CA ALA A 147 -4.14 -14.95 -0.45
C ALA A 147 -2.92 -15.37 -1.29
N ALA A 148 -2.63 -16.67 -1.36
CA ALA A 148 -1.49 -17.22 -2.10
C ALA A 148 -1.59 -17.03 -3.63
N GLU A 149 -2.76 -16.75 -4.19
CA GLU A 149 -2.90 -16.37 -5.61
C GLU A 149 -2.55 -14.89 -5.88
N HIS A 150 -2.37 -14.08 -4.83
CA HIS A 150 -2.47 -12.62 -4.85
C HIS A 150 -1.23 -11.90 -4.26
N LEU A 151 -0.05 -12.49 -4.37
CA LEU A 151 1.22 -11.91 -3.88
C LEU A 151 1.65 -10.62 -4.62
N ILE A 152 2.47 -9.80 -3.95
CA ILE A 152 3.28 -8.76 -4.61
C ILE A 152 4.69 -9.29 -4.93
N ASP A 153 5.29 -8.84 -6.02
CA ASP A 153 6.66 -9.27 -6.38
C ASP A 153 7.73 -8.59 -5.48
N GLU A 154 7.55 -7.31 -5.15
CA GLU A 154 8.56 -6.49 -4.47
C GLU A 154 7.97 -5.23 -3.82
N TYR A 155 8.67 -4.66 -2.84
CA TYR A 155 8.37 -3.37 -2.23
C TYR A 155 9.65 -2.57 -1.97
N ASP A 156 9.56 -1.24 -2.05
CA ASP A 156 10.70 -0.31 -2.02
C ASP A 156 10.57 0.74 -0.91
N ARG A 157 11.63 0.94 -0.14
CA ARG A 157 11.72 2.03 0.85
C ARG A 157 12.15 3.32 0.18
N ILE A 158 11.30 4.32 0.25
CA ILE A 158 11.55 5.68 -0.22
C ILE A 158 12.25 6.44 0.92
N ASP A 159 13.26 7.25 0.59
CA ASP A 159 13.83 8.18 1.56
C ASP A 159 12.82 9.29 1.89
N VAL A 160 12.85 9.80 3.13
CA VAL A 160 12.06 10.97 3.56
C VAL A 160 12.67 12.24 2.93
N ASP A 161 12.35 12.44 1.65
CA ASP A 161 12.82 13.53 0.79
C ASP A 161 11.71 13.92 -0.20
N LEU A 162 11.42 15.23 -0.25
CA LEU A 162 10.42 15.81 -1.16
C LEU A 162 10.62 15.37 -2.60
N HIS A 163 11.87 15.25 -3.07
CA HIS A 163 12.11 14.85 -4.44
C HIS A 163 11.81 13.37 -4.68
N ALA A 164 12.31 12.45 -3.84
CA ALA A 164 12.05 11.02 -3.94
C ALA A 164 10.54 10.68 -3.87
N MET A 165 9.84 11.25 -2.90
CA MET A 165 8.38 11.10 -2.72
C MET A 165 7.60 11.56 -3.96
N LYS A 166 7.91 12.75 -4.50
CA LYS A 166 7.26 13.28 -5.70
C LYS A 166 7.60 12.50 -6.98
N VAL A 167 8.79 11.91 -7.05
CA VAL A 167 9.19 11.04 -8.18
C VAL A 167 8.33 9.78 -8.19
N CYS A 168 8.22 9.09 -7.05
CA CYS A 168 7.37 7.89 -6.90
C CYS A 168 5.93 8.16 -7.33
N LEU A 169 5.32 9.24 -6.82
CA LEU A 169 3.97 9.66 -7.21
C LEU A 169 3.88 10.00 -8.71
N SER A 170 4.90 10.62 -9.32
CA SER A 170 4.92 10.92 -10.76
C SER A 170 5.18 9.71 -11.67
N GLU A 171 5.70 8.59 -11.14
CA GLU A 171 5.68 7.30 -11.84
C GLU A 171 4.31 6.63 -11.77
N GLY A 172 3.35 7.19 -11.03
CA GLY A 172 2.01 6.64 -10.83
C GLY A 172 1.90 5.64 -9.68
N TYR A 173 2.86 5.66 -8.75
CA TYR A 173 2.86 4.80 -7.57
C TYR A 173 2.52 5.60 -6.31
N PRO A 174 1.45 5.26 -5.57
CA PRO A 174 1.25 5.76 -4.22
C PRO A 174 2.26 5.10 -3.28
N PHE A 175 2.49 5.72 -2.13
CA PHE A 175 3.32 5.16 -1.07
C PHE A 175 2.61 5.27 0.28
N VAL A 176 2.68 4.22 1.08
CA VAL A 176 2.31 4.30 2.49
C VAL A 176 3.44 5.00 3.24
N PHE A 177 3.10 5.69 4.31
CA PHE A 177 4.07 6.27 5.23
C PHE A 177 3.49 6.23 6.64
N GLY A 178 4.37 6.28 7.63
CA GLY A 178 3.99 6.45 9.03
C GLY A 178 4.42 7.81 9.55
N SER A 179 3.58 8.44 10.36
CA SER A 179 3.83 9.79 10.88
C SER A 179 3.25 9.97 12.28
N ASP A 180 3.94 10.77 13.10
CA ASP A 180 3.49 11.22 14.42
C ASP A 180 2.36 12.25 14.25
N ILE A 181 1.20 11.98 14.85
CA ILE A 181 -0.01 12.80 14.73
C ILE A 181 -0.23 13.64 15.98
N PHE A 182 -0.68 14.89 15.81
CA PHE A 182 -0.92 15.84 16.90
C PHE A 182 -2.39 16.28 16.93
N GLN A 183 -2.82 16.95 18.00
CA GLN A 183 -4.23 17.38 18.14
C GLN A 183 -4.73 18.24 16.96
N SER A 184 -3.90 19.16 16.48
CA SER A 184 -4.13 20.04 15.33
C SER A 184 -4.30 19.33 13.97
N PHE A 185 -4.12 18.01 13.91
CA PHE A 185 -4.42 17.17 12.75
C PHE A 185 -5.94 16.95 12.57
N GLU A 186 -6.74 16.99 13.64
CA GLU A 186 -8.21 16.99 13.52
C GLU A 186 -8.79 18.36 13.17
N ASP A 187 -8.10 19.45 13.54
CA ASP A 187 -8.50 20.85 13.28
C ASP A 187 -8.24 21.27 11.82
N LEU A 188 -8.60 20.41 10.86
CA LEU A 188 -8.41 20.62 9.42
C LEU A 188 -9.03 21.95 8.94
N ASP A 189 -8.35 22.61 8.00
CA ASP A 189 -8.91 23.80 7.35
C ASP A 189 -10.14 23.45 6.49
N HIS A 190 -10.90 24.49 6.09
CA HIS A 190 -12.09 24.35 5.24
C HIS A 190 -11.86 23.71 3.84
N ARG A 191 -10.63 23.34 3.50
CA ARG A 191 -10.19 22.64 2.28
C ARG A 191 -9.45 21.34 2.64
N GLY A 192 -9.64 20.81 3.85
CA GLY A 192 -9.03 19.56 4.34
C GLY A 192 -7.51 19.63 4.60
N HIS A 193 -6.91 20.82 4.71
CA HIS A 193 -5.47 20.93 4.95
C HIS A 193 -5.13 20.67 6.42
N VAL A 194 -4.09 19.88 6.66
CA VAL A 194 -3.50 19.61 7.98
C VAL A 194 -2.63 20.79 8.40
N ASN A 195 -2.72 21.20 9.67
CA ASN A 195 -1.86 22.22 10.25
C ASN A 195 -0.47 21.65 10.59
N MET A 196 0.55 22.51 10.58
CA MET A 196 1.82 22.16 11.23
C MET A 196 1.62 22.12 12.75
N PRO A 197 2.17 21.11 13.46
CA PRO A 197 1.98 20.96 14.89
C PRO A 197 2.69 22.07 15.67
N LEU A 198 2.11 22.48 16.79
CA LEU A 198 2.69 23.54 17.63
C LEU A 198 3.87 22.99 18.47
N PRO A 199 4.94 23.76 18.75
CA PRO A 199 6.14 23.28 19.46
C PRO A 199 5.97 22.81 20.92
N SER A 200 4.75 22.68 21.41
CA SER A 200 4.43 22.13 22.74
C SER A 200 3.04 21.45 22.71
N GLU A 201 2.66 20.94 21.55
CA GLU A 201 1.41 20.23 21.32
C GLU A 201 1.47 18.76 21.79
N GLU A 202 0.33 18.21 22.16
CA GLU A 202 0.23 16.82 22.59
C GLU A 202 0.24 15.89 21.37
N ASN A 203 1.32 15.14 21.19
CA ASN A 203 1.40 14.01 20.27
C ASN A 203 0.35 12.96 20.67
N LEU A 204 -0.50 12.58 19.72
CA LEU A 204 -1.57 11.60 19.88
C LEU A 204 -1.10 10.15 19.71
N GLY A 205 -0.02 9.95 18.95
CA GLY A 205 0.58 8.65 18.62
C GLY A 205 0.96 8.55 17.14
N GLY A 206 1.66 7.47 16.78
CA GLY A 206 1.95 7.15 15.39
C GLY A 206 0.70 6.70 14.62
N HIS A 207 0.57 7.16 13.38
CA HIS A 207 -0.48 6.74 12.44
C HIS A 207 0.11 6.46 11.06
N ALA A 208 -0.47 5.50 10.33
CA ALA A 208 -0.07 5.16 8.97
C ALA A 208 -1.16 5.54 7.96
N MET A 209 -0.74 6.12 6.83
CA MET A 209 -1.63 6.64 5.79
C MET A 209 -1.01 6.43 4.39
N LEU A 210 -1.80 6.69 3.35
CA LEU A 210 -1.42 6.48 1.95
C LEU A 210 -1.30 7.81 1.19
N ALA A 211 -0.08 8.20 0.81
CA ALA A 211 0.16 9.32 -0.09
C ALA A 211 -0.21 8.94 -1.52
N CYS A 212 -1.03 9.78 -2.17
CA CYS A 212 -1.67 9.51 -3.45
C CYS A 212 -1.62 10.71 -4.44
N GLY A 213 -0.83 11.74 -4.14
CA GLY A 213 -0.66 12.89 -5.02
C GLY A 213 0.09 14.05 -4.35
N TYR A 214 0.25 15.15 -5.06
CA TYR A 214 0.83 16.41 -4.54
C TYR A 214 0.39 17.65 -5.32
N SER A 215 0.49 18.83 -4.72
CA SER A 215 0.34 20.14 -5.38
C SER A 215 1.50 21.07 -5.04
N ASP A 216 2.28 21.48 -6.05
CA ASP A 216 3.33 22.50 -5.88
C ASP A 216 2.77 23.92 -5.66
N LYS A 217 1.50 24.16 -6.00
CA LYS A 217 0.84 25.45 -5.76
C LYS A 217 0.55 25.66 -4.27
N ASP A 218 0.08 24.59 -3.62
CA ASP A 218 -0.38 24.62 -2.22
C ASP A 218 0.67 24.07 -1.25
N GLN A 219 1.75 23.47 -1.77
CA GLN A 219 2.86 22.83 -1.03
C GLN A 219 2.39 21.69 -0.10
N VAL A 220 1.51 20.81 -0.64
CA VAL A 220 0.90 19.68 0.08
C VAL A 220 0.99 18.37 -0.68
N PHE A 221 1.07 17.26 0.05
CA PHE A 221 0.75 15.92 -0.43
C PHE A 221 -0.75 15.65 -0.28
N LEU A 222 -1.34 14.91 -1.22
CA LEU A 222 -2.71 14.39 -1.16
C LEU A 222 -2.67 13.02 -0.47
N VAL A 223 -3.43 12.83 0.61
CA VAL A 223 -3.32 11.63 1.46
C VAL A 223 -4.70 11.00 1.72
N ARG A 224 -4.83 9.69 1.48
CA ARG A 224 -5.97 8.84 1.89
C ARG A 224 -5.74 8.43 3.34
N ASN A 225 -6.68 8.78 4.22
CA ASN A 225 -6.74 8.32 5.60
C ASN A 225 -7.60 7.03 5.69
N SER A 226 -7.79 6.49 6.89
CA SER A 226 -8.53 5.24 7.17
C SER A 226 -9.64 5.43 8.22
N TRP A 227 -10.23 6.63 8.28
CA TRP A 227 -11.27 7.01 9.26
C TRP A 227 -12.67 7.18 8.62
N GLY A 228 -12.88 6.61 7.44
CA GLY A 228 -14.12 6.67 6.66
C GLY A 228 -14.34 7.98 5.91
N THR A 229 -15.32 7.97 5.01
CA THR A 229 -15.61 9.09 4.09
C THR A 229 -16.23 10.33 4.75
N ASP A 230 -16.64 10.26 6.02
CA ASP A 230 -17.21 11.41 6.74
C ASP A 230 -16.15 12.32 7.40
N TRP A 231 -14.88 11.89 7.42
CA TRP A 231 -13.75 12.66 7.94
C TRP A 231 -13.05 13.46 6.82
N GLY A 232 -12.55 14.66 7.12
CA GLY A 232 -11.77 15.48 6.18
C GLY A 232 -12.49 15.78 4.85
N ASP A 233 -11.73 15.82 3.75
CA ASP A 233 -12.29 15.89 2.40
C ASP A 233 -12.60 14.47 1.90
N LYS A 234 -13.76 13.94 2.31
CA LYS A 234 -14.29 12.62 1.89
C LYS A 234 -13.38 11.45 2.24
N GLY A 235 -12.70 11.53 3.38
CA GLY A 235 -11.70 10.56 3.83
C GLY A 235 -10.25 10.90 3.45
N TYR A 236 -10.03 12.02 2.76
CA TYR A 236 -8.70 12.53 2.41
C TYR A 236 -8.33 13.77 3.23
N CYS A 237 -7.03 14.03 3.32
CA CYS A 237 -6.48 15.29 3.80
C CYS A 237 -5.30 15.74 2.94
N TYR A 238 -4.90 17.00 3.11
CA TYR A 238 -3.83 17.65 2.36
C TYR A 238 -2.72 18.04 3.35
N ILE A 239 -1.62 17.27 3.38
CA ILE A 239 -0.58 17.40 4.40
C ILE A 239 0.58 18.27 3.87
N PRO A 240 1.03 19.32 4.58
CA PRO A 240 2.15 20.16 4.16
C PRO A 240 3.41 19.36 3.86
N TYR A 241 4.14 19.75 2.80
CA TYR A 241 5.45 19.18 2.47
C TYR A 241 6.38 19.19 3.70
N GLU A 242 6.44 20.31 4.44
CA GLU A 242 7.25 20.48 5.65
C GLU A 242 6.97 19.44 6.75
N TYR A 243 5.74 18.93 6.85
CA TYR A 243 5.35 17.89 7.80
C TYR A 243 5.90 16.52 7.34
N LEU A 244 5.56 16.10 6.12
CA LEU A 244 5.92 14.75 5.65
C LEU A 244 7.41 14.60 5.30
N THR A 245 8.14 15.70 5.09
CA THR A 245 9.60 15.66 4.89
C THR A 245 10.41 15.92 6.15
N ASN A 246 9.75 16.06 7.32
CA ASN A 246 10.43 16.10 8.60
C ASN A 246 10.63 14.67 9.12
N THR A 247 11.89 14.20 9.18
CA THR A 247 12.28 12.86 9.65
C THR A 247 11.93 12.59 11.11
N ASP A 248 11.86 13.64 11.93
CA ASP A 248 11.52 13.52 13.35
C ASP A 248 10.03 13.17 13.50
N LEU A 249 9.19 13.59 12.54
CA LEU A 249 7.75 13.32 12.53
C LEU A 249 7.37 12.14 11.63
N THR A 250 8.04 11.95 10.50
CA THR A 250 7.61 11.03 9.43
C THR A 250 8.70 10.03 9.09
N GLY A 251 8.30 8.78 8.87
CA GLY A 251 9.18 7.67 8.53
C GLY A 251 8.54 6.69 7.55
N ASP A 252 9.26 5.59 7.34
CA ASP A 252 8.76 4.32 6.78
C ASP A 252 7.89 4.49 5.54
N CYS A 253 8.40 5.29 4.61
CA CYS A 253 7.77 5.53 3.33
C CYS A 253 8.05 4.32 2.43
N TRP A 254 7.00 3.56 2.11
CA TRP A 254 7.08 2.31 1.35
C TRP A 254 6.16 2.34 0.13
N THR A 255 6.67 1.97 -1.04
CA THR A 255 5.85 1.76 -2.24
C THR A 255 5.86 0.28 -2.64
N LEU A 256 4.68 -0.22 -3.00
CA LEU A 256 4.51 -1.52 -3.62
C LEU A 256 5.02 -1.46 -5.08
N ARG A 257 5.74 -2.48 -5.55
CA ARG A 257 6.24 -2.58 -6.92
C ARG A 257 5.91 -3.94 -7.53
N ARG A 258 6.17 -4.05 -8.84
CA ARG A 258 6.05 -5.28 -9.62
C ARG A 258 7.36 -5.50 -10.38
N ALA A 259 7.85 -6.73 -10.48
CA ALA A 259 9.16 -7.06 -11.03
C ALA A 259 9.35 -6.52 -12.46
N ASN A 260 8.27 -6.56 -13.26
CA ASN A 260 8.13 -5.72 -14.44
C ASN A 260 7.61 -4.34 -14.01
N ASN A 261 8.53 -3.40 -13.72
CA ASN A 261 8.19 -2.02 -13.36
C ASN A 261 7.26 -1.41 -14.42
N LEU A 262 5.98 -1.25 -14.09
CA LEU A 262 4.99 -0.66 -14.98
C LEU A 262 5.09 0.86 -14.88
N ASP A 263 5.37 1.52 -16.00
CA ASP A 263 5.32 2.98 -16.06
C ASP A 263 3.85 3.40 -16.13
N PHE A 264 3.33 3.90 -15.00
CA PHE A 264 1.96 4.34 -14.86
C PHE A 264 1.79 5.85 -15.13
N SER A 265 2.85 6.53 -15.61
CA SER A 265 2.88 7.98 -15.81
C SER A 265 2.15 8.48 -17.05
N GLU A 266 1.89 7.63 -18.05
CA GLU A 266 1.17 8.03 -19.28
C GLU A 266 -0.26 8.54 -18.99
N ASP A 267 -0.92 8.04 -17.93
CA ASP A 267 -2.25 8.47 -17.49
C ASP A 267 -2.24 9.73 -16.60
N ILE A 268 -1.06 10.22 -16.19
CA ILE A 268 -0.92 11.31 -15.22
C ILE A 268 -0.91 12.64 -15.99
N SER A 269 -2.11 13.13 -16.32
CA SER A 269 -2.29 14.40 -17.03
C SER A 269 -1.55 15.55 -16.34
N SER A 270 -0.65 16.21 -17.09
CA SER A 270 0.18 17.30 -16.59
C SER A 270 -0.48 18.68 -16.73
N SER A 271 -1.66 18.76 -17.34
CA SER A 271 -2.45 19.99 -17.48
C SER A 271 -3.33 20.24 -16.26
N TYR A 272 -2.94 21.26 -15.50
CA TYR A 272 -3.63 21.80 -14.31
C TYR A 272 -5.11 22.18 -14.55
N GLU A 273 -5.50 22.33 -15.81
CA GLU A 273 -6.81 22.85 -16.26
C GLU A 273 -7.94 21.81 -16.20
N GLU A 274 -7.69 20.54 -16.55
CA GLU A 274 -8.77 19.54 -16.69
C GLU A 274 -9.35 19.11 -15.34
N GLY A 275 -8.49 18.85 -14.35
CA GLY A 275 -8.93 18.52 -12.99
C GLY A 275 -9.67 19.68 -12.31
N PHE A 276 -9.21 20.92 -12.52
CA PHE A 276 -9.86 22.11 -11.98
C PHE A 276 -11.20 22.41 -12.67
N SER A 277 -11.27 22.17 -13.98
CA SER A 277 -12.52 22.24 -14.76
C SER A 277 -13.56 21.24 -14.26
N PHE A 278 -13.18 19.98 -14.03
CA PHE A 278 -14.10 18.96 -13.52
C PHE A 278 -14.58 19.26 -12.08
N PHE A 279 -13.69 19.78 -11.22
CA PHE A 279 -14.04 20.18 -9.86
C PHE A 279 -14.98 21.40 -9.82
N ASN A 280 -14.72 22.42 -10.65
CA ASN A 280 -15.59 23.58 -10.79
C ASN A 280 -16.95 23.20 -11.39
N ALA A 281 -16.99 22.38 -12.44
CA ALA A 281 -18.24 21.90 -13.02
C ALA A 281 -19.06 21.07 -12.02
N LEU A 282 -18.41 20.31 -11.13
CA LEU A 282 -19.06 19.59 -10.04
C LEU A 282 -19.60 20.56 -8.96
N ILE A 283 -18.87 21.63 -8.62
CA ILE A 283 -19.36 22.67 -7.71
C ILE A 283 -20.53 23.44 -8.32
N GLU A 284 -20.50 23.79 -9.60
CA GLU A 284 -21.61 24.43 -10.29
C GLU A 284 -22.85 23.53 -10.32
N LEU A 285 -22.68 22.24 -10.59
CA LEU A 285 -23.75 21.24 -10.56
C LEU A 285 -24.38 21.07 -9.16
N LEU A 286 -23.56 21.11 -8.10
CA LEU A 286 -24.01 20.88 -6.72
C LEU A 286 -24.50 22.15 -6.00
N THR A 287 -24.02 23.33 -6.38
CA THR A 287 -24.31 24.60 -5.68
C THR A 287 -25.10 25.62 -6.51
N GLY A 288 -25.25 25.39 -7.82
CA GLY A 288 -25.93 26.31 -8.74
C GLY A 288 -25.28 27.70 -8.84
N THR A 289 -24.01 27.83 -8.47
CA THR A 289 -23.27 29.09 -8.40
C THR A 289 -22.08 29.04 -9.35
N GLU A 290 -22.13 29.83 -10.42
CA GLU A 290 -21.03 29.98 -11.39
C GLU A 290 -19.76 30.44 -10.67
N VAL A 291 -18.65 29.72 -10.88
CA VAL A 291 -17.34 30.07 -10.28
C VAL A 291 -16.57 30.90 -11.33
N PRO A 292 -16.33 32.20 -11.10
CA PRO A 292 -15.69 33.04 -12.11
C PRO A 292 -14.24 32.60 -12.35
N MET A 293 -13.96 32.16 -13.57
CA MET A 293 -12.58 31.90 -14.01
C MET A 293 -11.85 33.23 -14.18
N ASP A 294 -10.68 33.33 -13.56
CA ASP A 294 -9.80 34.51 -13.63
C ASP A 294 -8.88 34.37 -14.85
N GLU A 295 -9.30 34.91 -15.99
CA GLU A 295 -8.54 34.91 -17.26
C GLU A 295 -7.35 35.88 -17.18
N GLY A 296 -6.33 35.51 -16.39
CA GLY A 296 -5.08 36.24 -16.26
C GLY A 296 -4.15 36.02 -17.45
N GLU A 297 -4.24 36.88 -18.46
CA GLU A 297 -3.28 36.94 -19.57
C GLU A 297 -1.87 37.32 -19.04
N TYR A 298 -0.95 36.34 -19.04
CA TYR A 298 0.48 36.59 -18.87
C TYR A 298 1.13 36.81 -20.24
N GLU A 299 1.24 38.07 -20.68
CA GLU A 299 1.98 38.42 -21.89
C GLU A 299 3.50 38.36 -21.65
N ASP A 300 4.20 37.52 -22.42
CA ASP A 300 5.67 37.52 -22.51
C ASP A 300 6.16 38.75 -23.30
N GLU A 301 6.88 39.68 -22.65
CA GLU A 301 7.66 40.73 -23.33
C GLU A 301 9.17 40.63 -23.02
N GLU A 302 9.87 39.71 -23.71
CA GLU A 302 11.29 39.93 -24.05
C GLU A 302 11.37 40.84 -25.29
N SER A 303 11.78 42.10 -25.13
CA SER A 303 12.35 42.89 -26.23
C SER A 303 13.38 43.92 -25.76
N GLU A 304 14.45 44.06 -26.55
CA GLU A 304 15.55 45.00 -26.30
C GLU A 304 15.33 46.36 -27.00
N GLU A 305 16.26 47.29 -26.73
CA GLU A 305 16.58 48.52 -27.49
C GLU A 305 15.75 49.82 -27.30
N LEU A 306 16.46 50.81 -26.72
CA LEU A 306 16.60 52.21 -27.16
C LEU A 306 15.41 53.20 -27.06
N GLU A 307 15.60 54.23 -26.22
CA GLU A 307 15.95 55.57 -26.76
C GLU A 307 16.75 56.41 -25.74
N GLU A 308 17.20 57.61 -26.13
CA GLU A 308 18.39 58.31 -25.59
C GLU A 308 18.09 59.79 -25.19
N TYR A 309 19.00 60.42 -24.42
CA TYR A 309 19.04 61.85 -24.02
C TYR A 309 18.01 62.37 -22.97
N HIS A 310 18.51 62.80 -21.81
CA HIS A 310 19.02 64.18 -21.71
C HIS A 310 19.98 64.40 -20.50
N GLU A 311 20.88 65.36 -20.65
CA GLU A 311 21.89 65.80 -19.66
C GLU A 311 21.35 66.92 -18.74
N ASP A 312 21.93 67.07 -17.54
CA ASP A 312 22.35 68.37 -16.94
C ASP A 312 23.25 68.12 -15.68
N GLU A 313 24.03 69.11 -15.25
CA GLU A 313 25.20 68.98 -14.34
C GLU A 313 25.04 69.62 -12.92
N GLU A 314 26.07 69.44 -12.07
CA GLU A 314 26.44 70.27 -10.88
C GLU A 314 25.51 70.23 -9.61
N SER A 315 25.97 70.49 -8.37
CA SER A 315 27.31 70.43 -7.72
C SER A 315 27.25 70.60 -6.17
N GLU A 316 28.29 70.10 -5.47
CA GLU A 316 28.95 70.63 -4.24
C GLU A 316 28.21 70.82 -2.86
N GLU A 317 29.05 71.07 -1.83
CA GLU A 317 28.83 71.40 -0.39
C GLU A 317 28.11 70.32 0.47
N GLU A 318 28.80 69.52 1.30
CA GLU A 318 29.57 69.83 2.53
C GLU A 318 28.74 70.42 3.71
N LEU A 319 28.77 69.72 4.85
CA LEU A 319 28.83 70.38 6.17
C LEU A 319 29.37 69.44 7.27
N GLU A 320 30.38 69.97 7.96
CA GLU A 320 31.00 69.58 9.24
C GLU A 320 29.97 69.61 10.41
N GLU A 321 30.20 69.11 11.64
CA GLU A 321 31.41 68.69 12.39
C GLU A 321 31.00 67.83 13.63
N ASP A 322 31.98 67.29 14.39
CA ASP A 322 31.98 67.13 15.87
C ASP A 322 31.03 66.14 16.62
N ASP A 323 31.45 65.42 17.69
CA ASP A 323 32.80 65.17 18.27
C ASP A 323 32.81 64.01 19.31
N GLU A 324 33.96 63.79 19.98
CA GLU A 324 34.26 63.01 21.21
C GLU A 324 34.36 61.47 21.13
N GLU A 325 35.44 61.03 20.50
CA GLU A 325 36.59 60.34 21.17
C GLU A 325 36.37 59.75 22.59
N TYR A 326 36.75 58.47 22.80
CA TYR A 326 37.69 58.07 23.87
C TYR A 326 38.25 56.65 23.67
N GLU A 327 39.58 56.53 23.76
CA GLU A 327 40.35 55.27 23.80
C GLU A 327 40.48 54.77 25.26
N ASP A 328 40.68 53.47 25.46
CA ASP A 328 41.91 52.94 26.12
C ASP A 328 42.11 51.44 25.82
N GLU A 329 43.34 50.97 25.98
CA GLU A 329 43.76 49.56 25.86
C GLU A 329 43.74 48.87 27.25
N GLY A 330 44.11 47.58 27.30
CA GLY A 330 44.58 46.94 28.54
C GLY A 330 44.05 45.53 28.78
N ALA A 331 44.97 44.56 28.79
CA ALA A 331 44.75 43.23 29.36
C ALA A 331 45.41 43.16 30.75
N GLU A 332 44.96 42.22 31.59
CA GLU A 332 45.88 41.40 32.39
C GLU A 332 45.15 40.13 32.89
N GLU A 333 45.94 39.16 33.35
CA GLU A 333 45.53 37.82 33.79
C GLU A 333 45.19 37.83 35.29
N GLU A 334 44.31 36.94 35.77
CA GLU A 334 44.36 36.48 37.16
C GLU A 334 43.89 35.01 37.27
N GLU A 335 44.74 34.15 37.84
CA GLU A 335 44.47 32.74 38.15
C GLU A 335 43.78 32.61 39.52
N LEU A 336 42.89 31.63 39.68
CA LEU A 336 42.61 31.00 40.98
C LEU A 336 42.23 29.53 40.78
N GLU A 337 42.77 28.65 41.64
CA GLU A 337 42.63 27.19 41.60
C GLU A 337 41.74 26.63 42.74
N GLU A 338 41.51 25.31 42.65
CA GLU A 338 41.24 24.33 43.73
C GLU A 338 39.81 24.11 44.31
N ASP A 339 39.65 22.88 44.82
CA ASP A 339 38.55 22.21 45.56
C ASP A 339 37.20 21.88 44.83
N GLU A 340 36.66 20.63 44.85
CA GLU A 340 37.21 19.27 45.03
C GLU A 340 36.14 18.16 44.68
N GLU A 341 36.60 16.92 44.43
CA GLU A 341 35.91 15.59 44.51
C GLU A 341 34.54 15.27 43.80
N SER A 342 34.60 14.44 42.74
CA SER A 342 33.89 13.13 42.53
C SER A 342 34.61 12.42 41.34
N GLU A 343 35.07 11.16 41.36
CA GLU A 343 34.34 9.88 41.45
C GLU A 343 33.26 9.76 40.35
N ASP A 344 33.39 8.94 39.29
CA ASP A 344 34.44 7.96 38.92
C ASP A 344 34.73 7.96 37.40
N SER A 345 35.85 7.34 36.98
CA SER A 345 36.23 7.16 35.57
C SER A 345 36.99 5.83 35.35
N GLU A 346 36.36 4.70 35.70
CA GLU A 346 36.87 3.35 35.41
C GLU A 346 35.85 2.46 34.64
N ASP A 347 34.73 3.02 34.16
CA ASP A 347 33.66 2.29 33.44
C ASP A 347 33.69 2.47 31.89
N GLU A 348 34.62 3.25 31.32
CA GLU A 348 34.75 3.47 29.85
C GLU A 348 35.34 2.26 29.07
N GLU A 349 35.54 1.10 29.70
CA GLU A 349 36.01 -0.16 29.06
C GLU A 349 35.16 -1.39 29.45
N LEU A 350 33.87 -1.22 29.81
CA LEU A 350 32.96 -2.33 30.19
C LEU A 350 31.64 -2.43 29.42
N GLU A 351 31.03 -1.31 29.05
CA GLU A 351 29.71 -1.22 28.37
C GLU A 351 29.51 -2.07 27.09
N GLU A 352 30.43 -1.91 26.12
CA GLU A 352 30.10 -2.04 24.69
C GLU A 352 30.59 -3.35 24.01
N GLU A 353 31.73 -3.93 24.40
CA GLU A 353 32.24 -5.16 23.75
C GLU A 353 31.58 -6.46 24.27
N GLU A 354 31.03 -6.48 25.50
CA GLU A 354 30.38 -7.68 26.09
C GLU A 354 28.84 -7.73 25.88
N LEU A 355 28.24 -6.78 25.16
CA LEU A 355 26.82 -6.81 24.77
C LEU A 355 26.59 -7.12 23.28
N GLU A 356 27.51 -6.74 22.39
CA GLU A 356 27.50 -7.22 21.00
C GLU A 356 27.69 -8.76 20.93
N GLU A 357 28.36 -9.38 21.91
CA GLU A 357 28.60 -10.84 21.97
C GLU A 357 27.36 -11.66 22.42
N TYR A 358 26.22 -11.05 22.80
CA TYR A 358 25.00 -11.78 23.23
C TYR A 358 23.72 -11.51 22.42
N GLU A 359 23.61 -10.44 21.62
CA GLU A 359 22.47 -10.31 20.67
C GLU A 359 22.71 -11.10 19.37
N ASP A 360 23.96 -11.38 18.98
CA ASP A 360 24.28 -12.31 17.87
C ASP A 360 23.97 -13.78 18.24
N GLU A 361 23.91 -14.17 19.53
CA GLU A 361 23.47 -15.52 19.94
C GLU A 361 21.97 -15.76 19.67
N GLU A 362 21.11 -14.73 19.62
CA GLU A 362 19.68 -14.88 19.26
C GLU A 362 19.51 -15.11 17.73
N ALA A 363 20.51 -14.73 16.92
CA ALA A 363 20.56 -15.07 15.49
C ALA A 363 20.92 -16.55 15.23
N GLU A 364 21.58 -17.24 16.18
CA GLU A 364 21.82 -18.68 16.10
C GLU A 364 20.52 -19.51 16.35
N GLU A 365 19.42 -18.92 16.87
CA GLU A 365 18.14 -19.64 17.04
C GLU A 365 17.17 -19.50 15.83
N GLU A 366 17.17 -18.42 15.03
CA GLU A 366 16.38 -18.40 13.76
C GLU A 366 16.99 -19.32 12.68
N GLU A 367 18.32 -19.51 12.62
CA GLU A 367 18.93 -20.49 11.67
C GLU A 367 18.65 -21.96 12.05
N LEU A 368 18.14 -22.26 13.26
CA LEU A 368 17.75 -23.61 13.66
C LEU A 368 16.34 -24.01 13.21
N GLU A 369 15.41 -23.07 12.96
CA GLU A 369 14.14 -23.41 12.29
C GLU A 369 14.37 -23.84 10.82
N ASP A 370 15.40 -23.27 10.16
CA ASP A 370 15.83 -23.68 8.82
C ASP A 370 16.50 -25.08 8.79
N GLU A 371 17.02 -25.60 9.91
CA GLU A 371 17.52 -26.99 10.01
C GLU A 371 16.38 -28.02 10.25
N GLU A 372 15.34 -27.71 11.04
CA GLU A 372 14.19 -28.62 11.22
C GLU A 372 13.31 -28.75 9.95
N GLU A 373 13.24 -27.73 9.08
CA GLU A 373 12.62 -27.87 7.75
C GLU A 373 13.48 -28.75 6.81
N TYR A 374 14.78 -28.93 7.10
CA TYR A 374 15.71 -29.77 6.32
C TYR A 374 15.67 -31.25 6.71
N GLU A 375 15.69 -31.61 8.01
CA GLU A 375 15.57 -33.03 8.44
C GLU A 375 14.25 -33.65 7.94
N LYS A 376 13.17 -32.85 7.90
CA LYS A 376 11.87 -33.29 7.39
C LYS A 376 11.89 -33.63 5.88
N GLY A 377 12.78 -33.01 5.11
CA GLY A 377 12.97 -33.33 3.69
C GLY A 377 13.64 -34.69 3.47
N GLU A 378 14.53 -35.12 4.38
CA GLU A 378 15.16 -36.46 4.28
C GLU A 378 14.20 -37.59 4.71
N GLU A 379 13.24 -37.35 5.62
CA GLU A 379 12.18 -38.35 5.90
C GLU A 379 11.20 -38.54 4.72
N ASP A 380 10.87 -37.47 3.98
CA ASP A 380 10.02 -37.57 2.78
C ASP A 380 10.77 -38.26 1.60
N GLU A 381 12.09 -38.09 1.45
CA GLU A 381 12.91 -38.82 0.45
C GLU A 381 13.11 -40.32 0.80
N GLU A 382 13.16 -40.71 2.10
CA GLU A 382 13.20 -42.13 2.50
C GLU A 382 11.86 -42.87 2.25
N GLU A 383 10.70 -42.20 2.19
CA GLU A 383 9.44 -42.86 1.78
C GLU A 383 9.35 -43.08 0.25
N GLU A 384 9.88 -42.19 -0.60
CA GLU A 384 9.90 -42.41 -2.07
C GLU A 384 10.88 -43.52 -2.51
N GLU A 385 12.11 -43.61 -1.97
CA GLU A 385 13.04 -44.72 -2.31
C GLU A 385 12.50 -46.12 -1.89
N LEU A 386 11.54 -46.18 -0.95
CA LEU A 386 10.91 -47.44 -0.51
C LEU A 386 9.74 -47.90 -1.40
N GLU A 387 9.05 -47.01 -2.12
CA GLU A 387 8.05 -47.43 -3.11
C GLU A 387 8.73 -47.95 -4.41
N ASP A 388 9.87 -47.36 -4.81
CA ASP A 388 10.67 -47.80 -5.97
C ASP A 388 11.32 -49.19 -5.77
N GLU A 389 11.81 -49.55 -4.56
CA GLU A 389 12.37 -50.89 -4.30
C GLU A 389 11.31 -52.01 -4.35
N ASP A 390 10.03 -51.74 -4.03
CA ASP A 390 8.95 -52.73 -4.12
C ASP A 390 8.47 -52.93 -5.59
N GLU A 391 8.48 -51.91 -6.46
CA GLU A 391 8.16 -52.09 -7.90
C GLU A 391 9.26 -52.89 -8.65
N GLU A 392 10.57 -52.64 -8.44
CA GLU A 392 11.63 -53.45 -9.07
C GLU A 392 11.60 -54.93 -8.59
N LEU A 393 11.04 -55.20 -7.40
CA LEU A 393 10.87 -56.57 -6.90
C LEU A 393 9.70 -57.31 -7.57
N GLU A 394 8.55 -56.67 -7.82
CA GLU A 394 7.43 -57.34 -8.52
C GLU A 394 7.77 -57.64 -10.01
N GLU A 395 8.47 -56.75 -10.75
CA GLU A 395 8.95 -57.09 -12.10
C GLU A 395 9.97 -58.26 -12.08
N SER A 396 10.68 -58.48 -10.97
CA SER A 396 11.67 -59.56 -10.87
C SER A 396 11.07 -60.96 -10.67
N GLU A 397 9.85 -61.10 -10.14
CA GLU A 397 9.19 -62.40 -9.98
C GLU A 397 8.47 -62.88 -11.26
N GLU A 398 8.12 -62.00 -12.22
CA GLU A 398 7.50 -62.42 -13.50
C GLU A 398 8.50 -63.08 -14.47
N ASP A 399 9.79 -62.71 -14.44
CA ASP A 399 10.79 -63.15 -15.42
C ASP A 399 11.42 -64.55 -15.10
N GLU A 400 11.16 -65.15 -13.93
CA GLU A 400 11.57 -66.53 -13.61
C GLU A 400 10.61 -67.64 -14.12
N GLU A 401 9.41 -67.34 -14.67
CA GLU A 401 8.46 -68.39 -15.14
C GLU A 401 8.75 -68.93 -16.58
N TYR A 402 9.88 -68.57 -17.22
CA TYR A 402 10.13 -68.85 -18.65
C TYR A 402 11.44 -69.56 -19.05
N GLU A 403 11.96 -70.55 -18.30
CA GLU A 403 12.75 -71.66 -18.91
C GLU A 403 12.91 -72.92 -18.02
N ASP A 404 12.05 -73.95 -18.13
CA ASP A 404 12.52 -75.36 -18.32
C ASP A 404 11.45 -76.43 -18.68
N VAL A 405 11.86 -77.37 -19.54
CA VAL A 405 11.36 -78.75 -19.79
C VAL A 405 9.94 -79.01 -20.37
N ASP A 406 9.93 -79.24 -21.69
CA ASP A 406 9.07 -80.20 -22.44
C ASP A 406 8.72 -81.51 -21.67
N SER A 407 7.44 -81.91 -21.62
CA SER A 407 7.03 -83.33 -21.82
C SER A 407 5.51 -83.56 -21.85
N GLU A 408 5.08 -84.39 -22.81
CA GLU A 408 3.86 -85.27 -22.80
C GLU A 408 2.46 -84.60 -22.68
N ASP A 409 1.38 -85.07 -23.32
CA ASP A 409 1.17 -85.83 -24.56
C ASP A 409 -0.35 -85.80 -24.89
N GLU A 410 -0.76 -86.17 -26.12
CA GLU A 410 -2.17 -86.49 -26.52
C GLU A 410 -3.25 -85.37 -26.36
N GLU A 411 -4.46 -85.40 -26.94
CA GLU A 411 -5.02 -85.82 -28.25
C GLU A 411 -6.40 -85.10 -28.42
N LEU A 412 -7.06 -85.30 -29.57
CA LEU A 412 -8.51 -85.05 -29.84
C LEU A 412 -9.00 -83.59 -30.04
N GLU A 413 -10.03 -83.30 -30.83
CA GLU A 413 -10.50 -83.79 -32.16
C GLU A 413 -11.72 -82.92 -32.57
N GLU A 414 -11.97 -82.80 -33.89
CA GLU A 414 -13.28 -82.62 -34.59
C GLU A 414 -14.27 -81.53 -34.09
N ASP A 415 -14.53 -80.45 -34.85
CA ASP A 415 -15.41 -80.35 -36.05
C ASP A 415 -16.93 -80.32 -35.73
N GLU A 416 -17.63 -79.27 -36.19
CA GLU A 416 -18.57 -79.35 -37.34
C GLU A 416 -19.12 -77.94 -37.73
N GLU A 417 -19.72 -77.85 -38.93
CA GLU A 417 -20.18 -76.62 -39.61
C GLU A 417 -21.69 -76.31 -39.40
N TYR A 418 -22.31 -75.66 -40.40
CA TYR A 418 -23.71 -75.29 -40.66
C TYR A 418 -24.17 -73.92 -40.13
N ASP A 419 -24.56 -72.89 -40.90
CA ASP A 419 -25.08 -72.66 -42.29
C ASP A 419 -26.55 -72.16 -42.26
N GLU A 420 -26.88 -71.27 -43.21
CA GLU A 420 -28.24 -70.82 -43.64
C GLU A 420 -29.12 -70.13 -42.53
N ASP A 421 -29.98 -69.12 -42.79
CA ASP A 421 -30.17 -68.15 -43.89
C ASP A 421 -30.77 -66.86 -43.24
N GLU A 422 -31.48 -65.86 -43.82
CA GLU A 422 -32.20 -65.63 -45.08
C GLU A 422 -32.09 -64.11 -45.42
N GLU A 423 -33.04 -63.51 -46.16
CA GLU A 423 -33.09 -62.08 -46.59
C GLU A 423 -33.89 -61.21 -45.56
N SER A 424 -34.24 -59.91 -45.67
CA SER A 424 -34.36 -58.87 -46.72
C SER A 424 -34.43 -57.46 -46.04
N GLU A 425 -33.79 -56.39 -46.50
CA GLU A 425 -34.22 -55.37 -47.51
C GLU A 425 -35.48 -54.50 -47.19
N GLU A 426 -35.34 -53.18 -47.50
CA GLU A 426 -36.39 -52.13 -47.78
C GLU A 426 -37.36 -51.65 -46.66
N ASP A 427 -37.88 -50.41 -46.63
CA ASP A 427 -37.39 -49.05 -47.02
C ASP A 427 -38.38 -47.94 -46.51
N GLU A 428 -38.18 -46.66 -46.89
CA GLU A 428 -39.15 -45.52 -46.98
C GLU A 428 -39.85 -44.92 -45.70
N ASP A 429 -39.35 -43.74 -45.28
CA ASP A 429 -39.97 -42.37 -45.38
C ASP A 429 -41.37 -41.93 -44.83
N GLU A 430 -41.46 -40.58 -44.68
CA GLU A 430 -42.61 -39.62 -44.59
C GLU A 430 -43.51 -39.44 -43.32
N LEU A 431 -43.32 -38.25 -42.69
CA LEU A 431 -44.29 -37.16 -42.37
C LEU A 431 -45.77 -37.43 -41.97
N GLU A 432 -46.26 -36.71 -40.94
CA GLU A 432 -47.33 -35.68 -41.06
C GLU A 432 -47.56 -34.89 -39.74
N ASP A 433 -48.19 -33.70 -39.83
CA ASP A 433 -48.56 -32.80 -38.72
C ASP A 433 -50.02 -33.01 -38.24
N GLU A 434 -50.43 -32.48 -37.07
CA GLU A 434 -51.65 -31.63 -36.92
C GLU A 434 -51.83 -31.06 -35.49
N GLU A 435 -52.83 -30.20 -35.31
CA GLU A 435 -52.99 -29.19 -34.24
C GLU A 435 -54.00 -29.57 -33.12
N SER A 436 -54.05 -28.76 -32.05
CA SER A 436 -55.31 -28.44 -31.36
C SER A 436 -55.23 -27.15 -30.54
N GLU A 437 -56.13 -26.20 -30.82
CA GLU A 437 -56.40 -24.97 -30.05
C GLU A 437 -57.37 -25.23 -28.89
N GLU A 438 -57.44 -24.34 -27.89
CA GLU A 438 -58.72 -23.88 -27.29
C GLU A 438 -58.51 -22.58 -26.46
N ASP A 439 -59.48 -21.66 -26.52
CA ASP A 439 -59.44 -20.30 -25.96
C ASP A 439 -59.96 -20.19 -24.51
N ASP A 440 -59.75 -19.02 -23.87
CA ASP A 440 -60.89 -18.18 -23.44
C ASP A 440 -60.45 -16.73 -23.09
N GLU A 441 -61.35 -15.78 -23.24
CA GLU A 441 -61.11 -14.31 -23.25
C GLU A 441 -62.01 -13.57 -22.19
N TYR A 442 -61.95 -12.23 -22.13
CA TYR A 442 -62.83 -11.30 -21.40
C TYR A 442 -62.56 -11.10 -19.87
N ASP A 443 -62.77 -9.91 -19.28
CA ASP A 443 -63.34 -8.65 -19.82
C ASP A 443 -62.75 -7.37 -19.17
N GLU A 444 -63.09 -6.22 -19.74
CA GLU A 444 -62.68 -4.85 -19.37
C GLU A 444 -63.45 -4.26 -18.16
N GLU A 445 -62.94 -3.17 -17.57
CA GLU A 445 -63.70 -1.90 -17.45
C GLU A 445 -62.79 -0.70 -17.08
N GLU A 446 -62.92 0.42 -17.80
CA GLU A 446 -62.28 1.71 -17.52
C GLU A 446 -63.06 2.49 -16.43
N TYR A 447 -62.41 3.43 -15.73
CA TYR A 447 -63.07 4.68 -15.31
C TYR A 447 -62.06 5.85 -15.23
N GLU A 448 -62.36 6.95 -15.94
CA GLU A 448 -61.61 8.21 -15.95
C GLU A 448 -61.95 9.13 -14.74
N ASP A 449 -61.11 10.15 -14.54
CA ASP A 449 -61.37 11.49 -13.97
C ASP A 449 -62.27 11.70 -12.73
N ASP A 450 -61.73 12.45 -11.75
CA ASP A 450 -62.21 13.84 -11.59
C ASP A 450 -61.10 14.76 -11.00
N GLU A 451 -61.26 16.08 -11.16
CA GLU A 451 -60.23 17.11 -10.92
C GLU A 451 -60.66 18.12 -9.82
N LYS A 452 -59.68 18.80 -9.19
CA LYS A 452 -59.79 19.95 -8.24
C LYS A 452 -59.99 19.53 -6.76
N GLU A 453 -59.72 20.38 -5.76
CA GLU A 453 -59.47 21.85 -5.76
C GLU A 453 -58.34 22.26 -4.79
#